data_AF-A0A945XDY9-F1
#
_entry.id   AF-A0A945XDY9-F1
#
_cell.length_a   1.000
_cell.length_b   1.000
_cell.length_c   1.000
_cell.angle_alpha   90.00
_cell.angle_beta   90.00
_cell.angle_gamma   90.00
#
_symmetry.space_group_name_H-M   'P 1'
#
loop_
_entity.id
_entity.type
_entity.pdbx_description
1 polymer ?
#
loop_
_entity_poly.entity_id
_entity_poly.type
_entity_poly.pdbx_seq_one_letter_code
_entity_poly.pdbx_strand_id
1 'polypeptide(L)'
;MTAIRKFTRNKLAVGLFGANCDGGLACSTFPERWEATWDNCRELAVQADDAGIDFMLPLGRWIGYGGETNHNGSNFETIAWASGLLAATKNIMAFGTVHVTAHSPAVAAKQMVTADHIGGGRFGLNIV
;
A
#
# COMPACT_ATOMS: atom_id res chain seq x y z
N MET A 1 3.27 0.44 27.15
CA MET A 1 3.15 -0.08 25.78
C MET A 1 1.79 0.32 25.26
N THR A 2 1.73 1.21 24.28
CA THR A 2 0.47 1.59 23.61
C THR A 2 -0.04 0.36 22.86
N ALA A 3 -1.31 0.01 23.01
CA ALA A 3 -1.89 -1.14 22.33
C ALA A 3 -1.78 -0.95 20.80
N ILE A 4 -1.39 -2.01 20.08
CA ILE A 4 -1.40 -2.04 18.61
C ILE A 4 -2.81 -1.68 18.15
N ARG A 5 -2.94 -0.67 17.27
CA ARG A 5 -4.23 -0.24 16.73
C ARG A 5 -4.87 -1.41 15.98
N LYS A 6 -6.06 -1.80 16.41
CA LYS A 6 -6.85 -2.87 15.79
C LYS A 6 -7.92 -2.25 14.88
N PHE A 7 -8.33 -2.98 13.85
CA PHE A 7 -9.55 -2.65 13.09
C PHE A 7 -10.77 -2.85 14.00
N THR A 8 -11.20 -1.78 14.66
CA THR A 8 -12.31 -1.81 15.63
C THR A 8 -13.51 -0.98 15.21
N ARG A 9 -13.38 -0.21 14.12
CA ARG A 9 -14.46 0.66 13.61
C ARG A 9 -15.65 -0.16 13.13
N ASN A 10 -15.39 -1.24 12.41
CA ASN A 10 -16.40 -2.08 11.76
C ASN A 10 -16.29 -3.54 12.23
N LYS A 11 -17.41 -4.29 12.17
CA LYS A 11 -17.40 -5.75 12.41
C LYS A 11 -16.64 -6.52 11.33
N LEU A 12 -16.57 -5.94 10.13
CA LEU A 12 -15.81 -6.45 8.99
C LEU A 12 -14.87 -5.34 8.54
N ALA A 13 -13.57 -5.65 8.47
CA ALA A 13 -12.58 -4.74 7.91
C ALA A 13 -12.54 -4.92 6.38
N VAL A 14 -12.59 -3.81 5.64
CA VAL A 14 -12.51 -3.79 4.17
C VAL A 14 -11.29 -2.98 3.75
N GLY A 15 -10.55 -3.47 2.75
CA GLY A 15 -9.38 -2.78 2.24
C GLY A 15 -9.23 -2.84 0.73
N LEU A 16 -8.44 -1.91 0.20
CA LEU A 16 -8.09 -1.84 -1.22
C LEU A 16 -6.74 -2.52 -1.45
N PHE A 17 -6.63 -3.29 -2.54
CA PHE A 17 -5.43 -4.08 -2.83
C PHE A 17 -4.88 -3.78 -4.22
N GLY A 18 -3.58 -3.51 -4.30
CA GLY A 18 -2.83 -3.45 -5.56
C GLY A 18 -2.87 -2.12 -6.32
N ALA A 19 -3.32 -1.04 -5.69
CA ALA A 19 -3.31 0.29 -6.30
C ALA A 19 -1.88 0.81 -6.61
N ASN A 20 -0.84 0.23 -5.99
CA ASN A 20 0.56 0.61 -6.20
C ASN A 20 1.17 0.07 -7.51
N CYS A 21 0.42 -0.67 -8.33
CA CYS A 21 0.92 -1.27 -9.57
C CYS A 21 0.04 -0.90 -10.77
N ASP A 22 0.68 -0.65 -11.91
CA ASP A 22 0.00 -0.22 -13.12
C ASP A 22 -0.91 -1.31 -13.71
N GLY A 23 -2.15 -0.95 -14.03
CA GLY A 23 -3.23 -1.89 -14.36
C GLY A 23 -3.88 -2.57 -13.15
N GLY A 24 -3.42 -2.29 -11.92
CA GLY A 24 -3.97 -2.83 -10.68
C GLY A 24 -3.99 -4.36 -10.67
N LEU A 25 -5.19 -4.95 -10.66
CA LEU A 25 -5.38 -6.41 -10.75
C LEU A 25 -6.01 -6.86 -12.07
N ALA A 26 -6.14 -5.95 -13.04
CA ALA A 26 -6.74 -6.23 -14.34
C ALA A 26 -5.67 -6.28 -15.43
N CYS A 27 -5.41 -7.47 -15.96
CA CYS A 27 -4.62 -7.67 -17.17
C CYS A 27 -5.45 -7.28 -18.40
N SER A 28 -5.50 -5.99 -18.74
CA SER A 28 -6.38 -5.48 -19.79
C SER A 28 -5.72 -4.43 -20.68
N THR A 29 -6.10 -4.39 -21.96
CA THR A 29 -5.76 -3.36 -22.94
C THR A 29 -6.73 -2.17 -22.93
N PHE A 30 -7.68 -2.14 -21.99
CA PHE A 30 -8.65 -1.06 -21.86
C PHE A 30 -7.95 0.30 -21.65
N PRO A 31 -8.29 1.36 -22.42
CA PRO A 31 -7.55 2.63 -22.38
C PRO A 31 -7.56 3.30 -21.01
N GLU A 32 -8.66 3.24 -20.28
CA GLU A 32 -8.82 3.86 -18.95
C GLU A 32 -8.53 2.86 -17.82
N ARG A 33 -7.65 1.89 -18.06
CA ARG A 33 -7.16 1.02 -16.98
C ARG A 33 -6.46 1.85 -15.91
N TRP A 34 -6.41 1.31 -14.69
CA TRP A 34 -5.77 1.97 -13.56
C TRP A 34 -4.32 2.37 -13.88
N GLU A 35 -4.03 3.67 -13.77
CA GLU A 35 -2.69 4.21 -13.90
C GLU A 35 -2.11 4.45 -12.51
N ALA A 36 -1.07 3.69 -12.14
CA ALA A 36 -0.46 3.77 -10.82
C ALA A 36 0.57 4.91 -10.72
N THR A 37 0.11 6.15 -10.81
CA THR A 37 0.92 7.33 -10.46
C THR A 37 0.85 7.61 -8.95
N TRP A 38 1.79 8.41 -8.44
CA TRP A 38 1.76 8.83 -7.03
C TRP A 38 0.49 9.64 -6.73
N ASP A 39 0.15 10.59 -7.60
CA ASP A 39 -1.02 11.45 -7.40
C ASP A 39 -2.32 10.65 -7.39
N ASN A 40 -2.47 9.68 -8.31
CA ASN A 40 -3.63 8.78 -8.32
C ASN A 40 -3.69 7.90 -7.06
N CYS A 41 -2.55 7.36 -6.62
CA CYS A 41 -2.49 6.57 -5.37
C CYS A 41 -2.87 7.42 -4.15
N ARG A 42 -2.35 8.64 -4.06
CA ARG A 42 -2.64 9.58 -2.98
C ARG A 42 -4.11 9.97 -2.98
N GLU A 43 -4.66 10.33 -4.13
CA GLU A 43 -6.05 10.71 -4.26
C GLU A 43 -6.99 9.56 -3.86
N LEU A 44 -6.74 8.35 -4.38
CA LEU A 44 -7.48 7.16 -3.99
C LEU A 44 -7.41 6.91 -2.48
N ALA A 45 -6.24 7.05 -1.87
CA ALA A 45 -6.07 6.84 -0.44
C ALA A 45 -6.85 7.85 0.41
N VAL A 46 -6.88 9.13 0.01
CA VAL A 46 -7.67 10.16 0.68
C VAL A 46 -9.16 9.87 0.54
N GLN A 47 -9.63 9.55 -0.66
CA GLN A 47 -11.03 9.21 -0.89
C GLN A 47 -11.45 7.96 -0.09
N ALA A 48 -10.60 6.94 -0.04
CA ALA A 48 -10.84 5.72 0.73
C ALA A 48 -10.88 5.99 2.25
N ASP A 49 -9.98 6.83 2.75
CA ASP A 49 -9.94 7.24 4.16
C ASP A 49 -11.21 8.00 4.56
N ASP A 50 -11.63 8.97 3.74
CA ASP A 50 -12.85 9.75 3.95
C ASP A 50 -14.11 8.87 3.86
N ALA A 51 -14.12 7.88 2.97
CA ALA A 51 -15.19 6.89 2.85
C ALA A 51 -15.20 5.86 4.00
N GLY A 52 -14.14 5.83 4.84
CA GLY A 52 -14.04 4.92 5.97
C GLY A 52 -13.61 3.50 5.62
N ILE A 53 -12.89 3.31 4.51
CA ILE A 53 -12.16 2.08 4.22
C ILE A 53 -11.08 1.88 5.29
N ASP A 54 -10.90 0.64 5.73
CA ASP A 54 -10.08 0.33 6.90
C ASP A 54 -8.57 0.31 6.57
N PHE A 55 -8.21 -0.21 5.39
CA PHE A 55 -6.80 -0.29 4.99
C PHE A 55 -6.52 -0.27 3.48
N MET A 56 -5.27 0.01 3.13
CA MET A 56 -4.71 -0.24 1.80
C MET A 56 -3.50 -1.16 1.88
N LEU A 57 -3.44 -2.12 0.97
CA LEU A 57 -2.38 -3.13 0.87
C LEU A 57 -1.72 -3.08 -0.53
N PRO A 58 -0.39 -2.97 -0.62
CA PRO A 58 0.32 -2.98 -1.89
C PRO A 58 0.75 -4.40 -2.30
N LEU A 59 0.91 -4.61 -3.60
CA LEU A 59 1.66 -5.74 -4.15
C LEU A 59 3.16 -5.48 -3.94
N GLY A 60 3.87 -6.47 -3.39
CA GLY A 60 5.33 -6.53 -3.45
C GLY A 60 5.77 -6.97 -4.84
N ARG A 61 5.72 -6.08 -5.83
CA ARG A 61 6.23 -6.36 -7.18
C ARG A 61 7.57 -5.65 -7.38
N TRP A 62 8.41 -6.22 -8.26
CA TRP A 62 9.68 -5.62 -8.68
C TRP A 62 9.80 -5.52 -10.20
N ILE A 63 9.19 -6.46 -10.94
CA ILE A 63 9.26 -6.57 -12.40
C ILE A 63 7.87 -6.89 -12.93
N GLY A 64 7.45 -6.23 -14.01
CA GLY A 64 6.18 -6.50 -14.69
C GLY A 64 6.12 -7.84 -15.41
N TYR A 65 4.95 -8.15 -15.94
CA TYR A 65 4.72 -9.39 -16.70
C TYR A 65 5.18 -9.32 -18.17
N GLY A 66 5.59 -8.14 -18.66
CA GLY A 66 5.87 -7.93 -20.08
C GLY A 66 4.63 -8.04 -20.96
N GLY A 67 4.81 -8.31 -22.25
CA GLY A 67 3.72 -8.31 -23.23
C GLY A 67 3.20 -6.90 -23.52
N GLU A 68 2.08 -6.82 -24.24
CA GLU A 68 1.52 -5.56 -24.76
C GLU A 68 1.23 -4.52 -23.67
N THR A 69 0.66 -4.96 -22.55
CA THR A 69 0.23 -4.05 -21.47
C THR A 69 1.25 -3.91 -20.35
N ASN A 70 2.33 -4.71 -20.39
CA ASN A 70 3.32 -4.84 -19.32
C ASN A 70 2.68 -4.75 -17.92
N HIS A 71 1.66 -5.58 -17.66
CA HIS A 71 0.87 -5.51 -16.42
C HIS A 71 1.77 -5.48 -15.18
N ASN A 72 1.48 -4.56 -14.25
CA ASN A 72 2.31 -4.25 -13.07
C ASN A 72 3.77 -3.88 -13.36
N GLY A 73 4.06 -3.43 -14.58
CA GLY A 73 5.38 -3.04 -15.05
C GLY A 73 5.94 -1.82 -14.33
N SER A 74 5.12 -0.79 -14.18
CA SER A 74 5.39 0.30 -13.23
C SER A 74 4.78 -0.06 -11.88
N ASN A 75 5.59 -0.02 -10.83
CA ASN A 75 5.18 -0.32 -9.46
C ASN A 75 6.03 0.44 -8.45
N PHE A 76 5.46 0.75 -7.29
CA PHE A 76 6.17 1.43 -6.20
C PHE A 76 6.80 0.46 -5.20
N GLU A 77 7.95 0.86 -4.63
CA GLU A 77 8.46 0.27 -3.40
C GLU A 77 7.44 0.49 -2.26
N THR A 78 7.10 -0.58 -1.57
CA THR A 78 5.88 -0.65 -0.76
C THR A 78 5.95 0.12 0.56
N ILE A 79 7.11 0.19 1.22
CA ILE A 79 7.24 0.89 2.50
C ILE A 79 7.25 2.41 2.27
N ALA A 80 7.98 2.88 1.26
CA ALA A 80 8.00 4.28 0.86
C ALA A 80 6.62 4.75 0.40
N TRP A 81 5.94 3.94 -0.44
CA TRP A 81 4.57 4.20 -0.86
C TRP A 81 3.61 4.30 0.33
N ALA A 82 3.63 3.32 1.23
CA ALA A 82 2.79 3.33 2.43
C ALA A 82 3.07 4.55 3.33
N SER A 83 4.34 4.92 3.49
CA SER A 83 4.74 6.10 4.28
C SER A 83 4.15 7.39 3.70
N GLY A 84 4.17 7.54 2.38
CA GLY A 84 3.52 8.68 1.71
C GLY A 84 2.02 8.69 1.96
N LEU A 85 1.34 7.55 1.83
CA LEU A 85 -0.11 7.46 2.07
C LEU A 85 -0.47 7.80 3.52
N LEU A 86 0.34 7.31 4.48
CA LEU A 86 0.15 7.60 5.90
C LEU A 86 0.24 9.10 6.20
N ALA A 87 1.16 9.81 5.55
CA ALA A 87 1.30 11.26 5.68
C ALA A 87 0.11 12.03 5.07
N ALA A 88 -0.53 11.48 4.04
CA ALA A 88 -1.64 12.12 3.33
C ALA A 88 -3.03 11.83 3.93
N THR A 89 -3.13 10.88 4.86
CA THR A 89 -4.40 10.35 5.39
C THR A 89 -4.46 10.43 6.92
N LYS A 90 -5.66 10.26 7.48
CA LYS A 90 -5.94 10.46 8.92
C LYS A 90 -6.27 9.16 9.64
N ASN A 91 -7.05 8.25 9.03
CA ASN A 91 -7.59 7.08 9.73
C ASN A 91 -7.17 5.74 9.13
N ILE A 92 -7.08 5.65 7.81
CA ILE A 92 -6.79 4.44 7.07
C ILE A 92 -5.43 3.87 7.47
N MET A 93 -5.35 2.56 7.58
CA MET A 93 -4.07 1.87 7.76
C MET A 93 -3.42 1.62 6.41
N ALA A 94 -2.11 1.84 6.30
CA ALA A 94 -1.37 1.53 5.08
C ALA A 94 -0.35 0.44 5.38
N PHE A 95 -0.31 -0.57 4.52
CA PHE A 95 0.60 -1.71 4.68
C PHE A 95 1.82 -1.57 3.79
N GLY A 96 2.97 -2.05 4.25
CA GLY A 96 4.11 -2.40 3.40
C GLY A 96 4.20 -3.92 3.21
N THR A 97 4.52 -4.38 2.01
CA THR A 97 4.74 -5.79 1.69
C THR A 97 6.24 -6.05 1.55
N VAL A 98 6.81 -6.83 2.47
CA VAL A 98 8.25 -7.09 2.55
C VAL A 98 8.55 -8.53 2.17
N HIS A 99 9.38 -8.70 1.14
CA HIS A 99 10.01 -9.98 0.84
C HIS A 99 11.14 -10.25 1.82
N VAL A 100 11.03 -11.32 2.60
CA VAL A 100 12.03 -11.70 3.61
C VAL A 100 13.40 -12.00 2.99
N THR A 101 13.42 -12.44 1.73
CA THR A 101 14.67 -12.74 1.00
C THR A 101 15.36 -11.50 0.46
N ALA A 102 14.64 -10.38 0.30
CA ALA A 102 15.15 -9.15 -0.30
C ALA A 102 15.52 -8.07 0.73
N HIS A 103 15.16 -8.25 2.00
CA HIS A 103 15.37 -7.24 3.04
C HIS A 103 16.15 -7.79 4.23
N SER A 104 17.16 -7.04 4.66
CA SER A 104 17.74 -7.23 5.99
C SER A 104 16.68 -6.95 7.05
N PRO A 105 16.43 -7.86 8.02
CA PRO A 105 15.42 -7.66 9.05
C PRO A 105 15.60 -6.37 9.86
N ALA A 106 16.85 -6.00 10.16
CA ALA A 106 17.15 -4.79 10.93
C ALA A 106 16.82 -3.51 10.14
N VAL A 107 17.11 -3.51 8.83
CA VAL A 107 16.79 -2.38 7.95
C VAL A 107 15.28 -2.25 7.79
N ALA A 108 14.61 -3.36 7.51
CA ALA A 108 13.17 -3.39 7.35
C ALA A 108 12.46 -2.91 8.62
N ALA A 109 12.87 -3.38 9.79
CA ALA A 109 12.34 -2.92 11.08
C ALA A 109 12.50 -1.41 11.27
N LYS A 110 13.68 -0.84 10.92
CA LYS A 110 13.92 0.61 11.03
C LYS A 110 13.01 1.42 10.08
N GLN A 111 12.81 0.95 8.86
CA GLN A 111 11.91 1.57 7.89
C GLN A 111 10.46 1.53 8.41
N MET A 112 10.00 0.38 8.90
CA MET A 112 8.63 0.21 9.43
C MET A 112 8.35 1.08 10.65
N VAL A 113 9.29 1.20 11.59
CA VAL A 113 9.13 2.09 12.75
C VAL A 113 9.03 3.55 12.31
N THR A 114 9.76 3.94 11.27
CA THR A 114 9.67 5.29 10.70
C THR A 114 8.28 5.52 10.07
N ALA A 115 7.80 4.56 9.27
CA ALA A 115 6.46 4.61 8.69
C ALA A 115 5.36 4.63 9.78
N ASP A 116 5.53 3.88 10.86
CA ASP A 116 4.61 3.86 12.00
C ASP A 116 4.53 5.23 12.70
N HIS A 117 5.67 5.91 12.87
CA HIS A 117 5.70 7.29 13.38
C HIS A 117 4.98 8.28 12.46
N ILE A 118 5.16 8.17 11.13
CA ILE A 118 4.43 9.00 10.16
C ILE A 118 2.92 8.75 10.27
N GLY A 119 2.53 7.48 10.38
CA GLY A 119 1.13 7.07 10.49
C GLY A 119 0.49 7.28 11.85
N GLY A 120 1.27 7.55 12.90
CA GLY A 120 0.77 7.58 14.28
C GLY A 120 0.17 6.22 14.70
N GLY A 121 0.88 5.12 14.44
CA GLY A 121 0.41 3.77 14.80
C GLY A 121 -0.46 3.08 13.74
N ARG A 122 -0.48 3.59 12.50
CA ARG A 122 -1.34 3.10 11.40
C ARG A 122 -0.59 2.30 10.33
N PHE A 123 0.69 2.02 10.52
CA PHE A 123 1.44 1.18 9.59
C PHE A 123 1.15 -0.31 9.84
N GLY A 124 0.94 -1.06 8.76
CA GLY A 124 0.81 -2.52 8.79
C GLY A 124 1.96 -3.20 8.04
N LEU A 125 2.32 -4.41 8.47
CA LEU A 125 3.32 -5.24 7.79
C LEU A 125 2.65 -6.47 7.17
N ASN A 126 2.89 -6.67 5.88
CA ASN A 126 2.64 -7.92 5.18
C ASN A 126 4.00 -8.59 4.87
N ILE A 127 4.19 -9.83 5.33
CA ILE A 127 5.46 -10.57 5.18
C ILE A 127 5.27 -11.63 4.11
N VAL A 128 6.16 -11.64 3.11
CA VAL A 128 6.14 -12.59 1.99
C VAL A 128 7.50 -13.23 1.76
#